data_AF-A0A6L8LER4-F1
#
_entry.id   AF-A0A6L8LER4-F1
#
_cell.length_a   1.000
_cell.length_b   1.000
_cell.length_c   1.000
_cell.angle_alpha   90.00
_cell.angle_beta   90.00
_cell.angle_gamma   90.00
#
_symmetry.space_group_name_H-M   'P 1'
#
loop_
_entity.id
_entity.type
_entity.pdbx_description
1 polymer ?
#
loop_
_entity_poly.entity_id
_entity_poly.type
_entity_poly.pdbx_seq_one_letter_code
_entity_poly.pdbx_strand_id
1 'polypeptide(L)'
;MMRKPILIAMAALLSLSPVAVLAGGPKGCPPGLAKKHNGCLPPGQAKKMYRRGDRLLGDYVLIRDPGRYGLDPGRTYYRLGDYVYRVDRDTKEVLDLIGAVAAILD
;
A
#
# COMPACT_ATOMS: atom_id res chain seq x y z
N MET A 1 -15.10 -12.48 73.33
CA MET A 1 -13.89 -13.26 72.99
C MET A 1 -14.11 -13.95 71.65
N MET A 2 -13.02 -14.18 70.92
CA MET A 2 -12.87 -14.79 69.59
C MET A 2 -13.01 -13.87 68.36
N ARG A 3 -11.84 -13.68 67.73
CA ARG A 3 -11.53 -12.97 66.50
C ARG A 3 -11.37 -13.98 65.36
N LYS A 4 -11.42 -13.49 64.10
CA LYS A 4 -10.86 -14.02 62.83
C LYS A 4 -11.81 -14.82 61.92
N PRO A 5 -11.55 -14.93 60.58
CA PRO A 5 -10.79 -14.04 59.69
C PRO A 5 -11.49 -13.76 58.32
N ILE A 6 -10.91 -12.76 57.65
CA ILE A 6 -11.01 -12.34 56.25
C ILE A 6 -10.72 -13.49 55.27
N LEU A 7 -11.38 -13.48 54.09
CA LEU A 7 -10.89 -13.91 52.74
C LEU A 7 -12.05 -13.71 51.73
N ILE A 8 -12.21 -12.53 51.13
CA ILE A 8 -11.77 -12.19 49.76
C ILE A 8 -11.98 -13.34 48.76
N ALA A 9 -13.04 -13.26 47.97
CA ALA A 9 -13.12 -13.93 46.68
C ALA A 9 -13.62 -12.90 45.65
N MET A 10 -12.68 -12.11 45.09
CA MET A 10 -12.90 -11.39 43.85
C MET A 10 -13.08 -12.43 42.74
N ALA A 11 -14.32 -12.72 42.36
CA ALA A 11 -14.60 -13.35 41.09
C ALA A 11 -14.37 -12.31 39.98
N ALA A 12 -13.11 -12.15 39.58
CA ALA A 12 -12.75 -11.40 38.39
C ALA A 12 -13.26 -12.20 37.17
N LEU A 13 -14.46 -11.88 36.72
CA LEU A 13 -14.98 -12.29 35.42
C LEU A 13 -14.02 -11.72 34.36
N LEU A 14 -13.13 -12.57 33.83
CA LEU A 14 -12.38 -12.29 32.62
C LEU A 14 -13.38 -12.15 31.47
N SER A 15 -13.78 -10.92 31.18
CA SER A 15 -14.41 -10.58 29.91
C SER A 15 -13.41 -10.94 28.80
N LEU A 16 -13.72 -11.97 28.02
CA LEU A 16 -13.09 -12.18 26.73
C LEU A 16 -13.52 -11.02 25.82
N SER A 17 -12.75 -9.94 25.84
CA SER A 17 -12.84 -8.91 24.82
C SER A 17 -12.50 -9.55 23.48
N PRO A 18 -13.33 -9.41 22.43
CA PRO A 18 -12.94 -9.82 21.09
C PRO A 18 -11.73 -8.99 20.69
N VAL A 19 -10.62 -9.67 20.38
CA VAL A 19 -9.44 -9.06 19.77
C VAL A 19 -9.89 -8.57 18.39
N ALA A 20 -10.24 -7.29 18.31
CA ALA A 20 -10.44 -6.62 17.03
C ALA A 20 -9.10 -6.63 16.30
N VAL A 21 -8.95 -7.54 15.34
CA VAL A 21 -7.89 -7.48 14.33
C VAL A 21 -8.19 -6.25 13.49
N LEU A 22 -7.70 -5.09 13.92
CA LEU A 22 -7.67 -3.90 13.07
C LEU A 22 -6.65 -4.15 11.96
N ALA A 23 -7.13 -4.71 10.85
CA ALA A 23 -6.52 -4.52 9.54
C ALA A 23 -6.67 -3.04 9.18
N GLY A 24 -5.74 -2.22 9.68
CA GLY A 24 -5.79 -0.77 9.59
C GLY A 24 -4.40 -0.15 9.42
N GLY A 25 -3.61 -0.69 8.49
CA GLY A 25 -2.52 0.09 7.89
C GLY A 25 -3.09 1.20 7.01
N PRO A 26 -2.31 2.24 6.68
CA PRO A 26 -2.77 3.33 5.81
C PRO A 26 -3.39 2.74 4.55
N LYS A 27 -4.61 3.20 4.26
CA LYS A 27 -5.56 2.65 3.27
C LYS A 27 -4.85 2.20 1.98
N GLY A 28 -4.92 0.90 1.68
CA GLY A 28 -4.55 0.34 0.37
C GLY A 28 -3.39 -0.67 0.34
N CYS A 29 -2.75 -0.98 1.47
CA CYS A 29 -1.52 -1.77 1.45
C CYS A 29 -1.62 -3.08 2.25
N PRO A 30 -1.21 -4.23 1.68
CA PRO A 30 -1.21 -5.51 2.39
C PRO A 30 -0.35 -5.45 3.67
N PRO A 31 -0.79 -6.12 4.75
CA PRO A 31 0.02 -6.23 5.97
C PRO A 31 1.39 -6.85 5.64
N GLY A 32 2.46 -6.22 6.13
CA GLY A 32 3.85 -6.58 5.82
C GLY A 32 4.54 -5.69 4.79
N LEU A 33 3.77 -5.13 3.83
CA LEU A 33 4.28 -4.22 2.80
C LEU A 33 4.27 -2.76 3.26
N ALA A 34 3.26 -2.37 4.05
CA ALA A 34 3.17 -1.03 4.64
C ALA A 34 4.41 -0.64 5.48
N LYS A 35 5.02 -1.61 6.18
CA LYS A 35 6.21 -1.41 7.04
C LYS A 35 7.49 -1.13 6.24
N LYS A 36 7.48 -1.37 4.93
CA LYS A 36 8.64 -1.11 4.06
C LYS A 36 8.72 0.33 3.57
N HIS A 37 7.66 1.13 3.80
CA HIS A 37 7.61 2.55 3.43
C HIS A 37 8.01 2.81 1.96
N ASN A 38 7.76 1.84 1.08
CA ASN A 38 8.19 1.85 -0.32
C ASN A 38 7.00 1.89 -1.29
N GLY A 39 5.86 2.45 -0.87
CA GLY A 39 4.66 2.51 -1.73
C GLY A 39 3.94 1.17 -1.91
N CYS A 40 4.12 0.24 -0.96
CA CYS A 40 3.43 -1.06 -0.95
C CYS A 40 3.87 -1.95 -2.11
N LEU A 41 5.19 -2.00 -2.27
CA LEU A 41 5.86 -2.70 -3.34
C LEU A 41 6.69 -3.85 -2.78
N PRO A 42 6.79 -4.98 -3.49
CA PRO A 42 7.68 -6.06 -3.10
C PRO A 42 9.14 -5.57 -3.00
N PRO A 43 9.88 -5.92 -1.93
CA PRO A 43 11.18 -5.33 -1.62
C PRO A 43 12.25 -5.59 -2.70
N GLY A 44 12.17 -6.69 -3.44
CA GLY A 44 13.07 -6.99 -4.55
C GLY A 44 12.84 -6.14 -5.81
N GLN A 45 11.59 -5.69 -6.02
CA GLN A 45 11.22 -4.82 -7.13
C GLN A 45 11.45 -3.34 -6.79
N ALA A 46 11.36 -2.96 -5.52
CA ALA A 46 11.59 -1.59 -5.04
C ALA A 46 12.95 -0.99 -5.45
N LYS A 47 13.98 -1.82 -5.58
CA LYS A 47 15.32 -1.38 -6.02
C LYS A 47 15.44 -1.13 -7.53
N LYS A 48 14.50 -1.63 -8.33
CA LYS A 48 14.53 -1.60 -9.80
C LYS A 48 13.57 -0.57 -10.40
N MET A 49 12.88 0.20 -9.56
CA MET A 49 11.92 1.19 -10.01
C MET A 49 12.57 2.53 -10.27
N TYR A 50 12.03 3.22 -11.26
CA TYR A 50 12.34 4.62 -11.51
C TYR A 50 11.78 5.48 -10.37
N ARG A 51 12.60 6.42 -9.91
CA ARG A 51 12.23 7.42 -8.91
C ARG A 51 11.63 8.63 -9.60
N ARG A 52 10.95 9.48 -8.82
CA ARG A 52 10.53 10.80 -9.31
C ARG A 52 11.76 11.59 -9.80
N GLY A 53 11.63 12.21 -10.97
CA GLY A 53 12.71 12.93 -11.64
C GLY A 53 13.55 12.07 -12.59
N ASP A 54 13.48 10.74 -12.48
CA ASP A 54 14.16 9.86 -13.42
C ASP A 54 13.45 9.89 -14.77
N ARG A 55 14.20 9.70 -15.84
CA ARG A 55 13.63 9.51 -17.18
C ARG A 55 13.33 8.04 -17.42
N LEU A 56 12.11 7.75 -17.87
CA LEU A 56 11.72 6.41 -18.31
C LEU A 56 12.45 6.06 -19.61
N LEU A 57 13.16 4.93 -19.58
CA LEU A 57 13.91 4.39 -20.70
C LEU A 57 13.46 2.94 -20.97
N GLY A 58 13.53 2.52 -22.23
CA GLY A 58 13.19 1.15 -22.64
C GLY A 58 11.74 0.96 -23.09
N ASP A 59 11.25 -0.28 -22.97
CA ASP A 59 10.02 -0.76 -23.62
C ASP A 59 8.76 -0.51 -22.77
N TYR A 60 8.44 0.77 -22.56
CA TYR A 60 7.19 1.15 -21.90
C TYR A 60 6.01 1.23 -22.89
N VAL A 61 4.80 0.95 -22.41
CA VAL A 61 3.57 0.99 -23.20
C VAL A 61 2.64 2.10 -22.69
N LEU A 62 2.15 2.95 -23.60
CA LEU A 62 1.18 3.99 -23.29
C LEU A 62 -0.17 3.38 -22.87
N ILE A 63 -0.68 3.78 -21.72
CA ILE A 63 -2.06 3.51 -21.33
C ILE A 63 -2.93 4.57 -22.02
N ARG A 64 -3.63 4.16 -23.09
CA ARG A 64 -4.41 5.06 -23.95
C ARG A 64 -5.70 5.56 -23.32
N ASP A 65 -6.30 4.74 -22.47
CA ASP A 65 -7.54 5.06 -21.76
C ASP A 65 -7.33 4.91 -20.25
N PRO A 66 -6.73 5.92 -19.58
CA PRO A 66 -6.50 5.88 -18.15
C PRO A 66 -7.81 5.84 -17.35
N GLY A 67 -8.87 6.46 -17.87
CA GLY A 67 -10.16 6.59 -17.18
C GLY A 67 -10.83 5.26 -16.91
N ARG A 68 -10.67 4.28 -17.80
CA ARG A 68 -11.16 2.90 -17.61
C ARG A 68 -10.62 2.23 -16.34
N TYR A 69 -9.45 2.66 -15.88
CA TYR A 69 -8.75 2.11 -14.71
C TYR A 69 -8.84 3.03 -13.48
N GLY A 70 -9.75 4.01 -13.50
CA GLY A 70 -9.88 5.00 -12.42
C GLY A 70 -8.70 5.96 -12.30
N LEU A 71 -7.87 6.06 -13.35
CA LEU A 71 -6.78 7.03 -13.43
C LEU A 71 -7.26 8.34 -14.06
N ASP A 72 -6.54 9.42 -13.78
CA ASP A 72 -6.87 10.76 -14.30
C ASP A 72 -6.65 10.84 -15.82
N PRO A 73 -7.70 10.99 -16.65
CA PRO A 73 -7.55 10.99 -18.11
C PRO A 73 -6.78 12.21 -18.65
N GLY A 74 -6.60 13.26 -17.84
CA GLY A 74 -5.80 14.44 -18.19
C GLY A 74 -4.29 14.21 -18.07
N ARG A 75 -3.85 13.03 -17.60
CA ARG A 75 -2.43 12.73 -17.35
C ARG A 75 -1.92 11.59 -18.21
N THR A 76 -0.60 11.51 -18.34
CA THR A 76 0.06 10.47 -19.15
C THR A 76 0.59 9.37 -18.23
N TYR A 77 0.25 8.13 -18.57
CA TYR A 77 0.66 6.95 -17.83
C TYR A 77 1.33 5.93 -18.74
N TYR A 78 2.45 5.40 -18.28
CA TYR A 78 3.16 4.32 -18.95
C TYR A 78 3.17 3.07 -18.08
N ARG A 79 2.88 1.94 -18.70
CA ARG A 79 3.18 0.62 -18.15
C ARG A 79 4.62 0.28 -18.50
N LEU A 80 5.43 -0.03 -17.50
CA LEU A 80 6.74 -0.64 -17.69
C LEU A 80 6.83 -1.89 -16.81
N GLY A 81 6.92 -3.05 -17.47
CA GLY A 81 6.86 -4.35 -16.80
C GLY A 81 5.55 -4.50 -16.01
N ASP A 82 5.70 -4.65 -14.70
CA ASP A 82 4.60 -4.85 -13.75
C ASP A 82 4.10 -3.56 -13.09
N TYR A 83 4.55 -2.39 -13.56
CA TYR A 83 4.26 -1.11 -12.91
C TYR A 83 3.66 -0.08 -13.85
N VAL A 84 2.80 0.76 -13.27
CA VAL A 84 2.24 1.93 -13.92
C VAL A 84 2.87 3.18 -13.34
N TYR A 85 3.52 3.97 -14.20
CA TYR A 85 4.13 5.25 -13.86
C TYR A 85 3.31 6.38 -14.42
N ARG A 86 3.15 7.45 -13.65
CA ARG A 86 2.72 8.74 -14.17
C ARG A 86 3.94 9.52 -14.62
N VAL A 87 3.85 10.09 -15.81
CA VAL A 87 4.97 10.79 -16.42
C VAL A 87 4.58 12.15 -16.97
N ASP A 88 5.59 12.98 -17.15
CA ASP A 88 5.53 14.10 -18.07
C ASP A 88 5.52 13.57 -19.51
N ARG A 89 4.58 14.07 -20.32
CA ARG A 89 4.38 13.60 -21.70
C ARG A 89 5.55 13.98 -22.60
N ASP A 90 6.11 15.15 -22.39
CA ASP A 90 7.08 15.76 -23.30
C ASP A 90 8.49 15.28 -22.94
N THR A 91 8.82 15.23 -21.65
CA THR A 91 10.16 14.88 -21.19
C THR A 91 10.34 13.39 -20.89
N LYS A 92 9.25 12.63 -20.71
CA LYS A 92 9.28 11.23 -20.19
C LYS A 92 9.83 11.12 -18.77
N GLU A 93 9.82 12.21 -18.03
CA GLU A 93 10.19 12.22 -16.61
C GLU A 93 9.11 11.54 -15.77
N VAL A 94 9.54 10.71 -14.82
CA VAL A 94 8.67 10.08 -13.84
C VAL A 94 8.22 11.13 -12.83
N LEU A 95 6.91 11.35 -12.79
CA LEU A 95 6.26 12.21 -11.81
C LEU A 95 5.77 11.41 -10.60
N ASP A 96 5.34 10.16 -10.83
CA ASP A 96 4.86 9.29 -9.77
C ASP A 96 4.90 7.81 -10.16
N LEU A 97 4.99 6.95 -9.15
CA LEU A 97 4.70 5.54 -9.29
C LEU A 97 3.29 5.28 -8.76
N ILE A 98 2.39 4.85 -9.64
CA ILE A 98 0.98 4.66 -9.30
C ILE A 98 0.76 3.33 -8.59
N GLY A 99 1.43 2.28 -9.06
CA GLY A 99 1.34 0.96 -8.44
C GLY A 99 1.56 -0.18 -9.43
N ALA A 100 1.26 -1.39 -8.97
CA ALA A 100 1.40 -2.60 -9.76
C ALA A 100 0.25 -2.73 -10.78
N VAL A 101 0.57 -3.24 -11.97
CA VAL A 101 -0.38 -3.53 -13.06
C VAL A 101 -1.51 -4.42 -12.57
N ALA A 102 -1.21 -5.49 -11.81
CA ALA A 102 -2.22 -6.42 -11.28
C ALA A 102 -3.25 -5.76 -10.34
N ALA A 103 -2.98 -4.56 -9.84
CA ALA A 103 -3.91 -3.81 -9.00
C ALA A 103 -4.67 -2.71 -9.76
N ILE A 104 -4.28 -2.40 -11.01
CA ILE A 104 -4.75 -1.22 -11.74
C ILE A 104 -5.38 -1.61 -13.09
N LEU A 105 -4.78 -2.55 -13.84
CA LEU A 105 -5.17 -2.88 -15.22
C LEU A 105 -5.86 -4.25 -15.34
N ASP A 106 -6.58 -4.67 -14.30
CA ASP A 106 -7.41 -5.88 -14.30
C ASP A 106 -8.76 -5.63 -15.00
#